data_AF-A0A453QKL5-F1
#
_entry.id   AF-A0A453QKL5-F1
#
_cell.length_a   1.000
_cell.length_b   1.000
_cell.length_c   1.000
_cell.angle_alpha   90.00
_cell.angle_beta   90.00
_cell.angle_gamma   90.00
#
_symmetry.space_group_name_H-M   'P 1'
#
loop_
_entity.id
_entity.type
_entity.pdbx_description
1 polymer ?
#
loop_
_entity_poly.entity_id
_entity_poly.type
_entity_poly.pdbx_seq_one_letter_code
_entity_poly.pdbx_strand_id
1 'polypeptide(L)'
;KQLVTMVEDVVRAEHSTSPNKPMYLLGNSFGGCLALAVAARNPRIDLILVLVNPATSFERSEIKKLLSVFSPLSNNACIAITALLNYNIDNEVNMALSRMQSGKHPLEALIRLTNNMSSSLKHTNVLDKLPEDTLQWKMKLMKRAAQYANCRLQSVTAEVLLLASCDDNLLPSKSEAYRLQNKIPKSKIFFFEKHGHSLLLEHGVHVSSIIKCAGLYRHSRRYHRVFDYIPPSTTELKEVDKASIDLLFRTCPAMFSTLEDGTVVRGLAGVPEDGPVLLVGNHMLLGIELISLAAEFMRHKKVVVRGIAHPLLFPKKTKTWSEGHDFFDFLNLWGGVPMTYKYIYELLAAGEFVLLYPGGYREALHCKGEEHRIFWPEQTEFVRMAAQCNATIVPFGVVGEDDIVNLLCTFDGIRSAPFGKEIMRAYSKHLNLRDAKHEVIFPGVCMKIPGRFYYRFGKPIPMRGRQDVLTDRRAATVLYAHIKSEVKGIISYLLEKREEDEYRKISRRLMFMASQGFNTQVPSFDP
;
A
#
# COMPACT_ATOMS: atom_id res chain seq x y z
N LYS A 1 3.28 28.73 -24.55
CA LYS A 1 4.72 29.00 -24.30
C LYS A 1 4.90 29.80 -23.01
N GLN A 2 4.29 30.99 -22.88
CA GLN A 2 4.36 31.79 -21.63
C GLN A 2 4.04 30.99 -20.35
N LEU A 3 2.93 30.24 -20.30
CA LEU A 3 2.61 29.40 -19.14
C LEU A 3 3.67 28.34 -18.82
N VAL A 4 4.32 27.77 -19.84
CA VAL A 4 5.41 26.79 -19.63
C VAL A 4 6.62 27.50 -19.03
N THR A 5 6.95 28.70 -19.51
CA THR A 5 8.04 29.52 -18.97
C THR A 5 7.78 29.89 -17.51
N MET A 6 6.57 30.33 -17.16
CA MET A 6 6.22 30.65 -15.77
C MET A 6 6.46 29.47 -14.81
N VAL A 7 6.01 28.27 -15.18
CA VAL A 7 6.22 27.08 -14.34
C VAL A 7 7.70 26.66 -14.34
N GLU A 8 8.38 26.78 -15.46
CA GLU A 8 9.82 26.49 -15.59
C GLU A 8 10.67 27.43 -14.73
N ASP A 9 10.33 28.71 -14.65
CA ASP A 9 11.05 29.69 -13.84
C ASP A 9 10.95 29.35 -12.35
N VAL A 10 9.75 28.97 -11.87
CA VAL A 10 9.56 28.46 -10.50
C VAL A 10 10.39 27.19 -10.28
N VAL A 11 10.36 26.25 -11.23
CA VAL A 11 11.12 25.00 -11.12
C VAL A 11 12.62 25.27 -11.00
N ARG A 12 13.15 26.20 -11.79
CA ARG A 12 14.57 26.58 -11.78
C ARG A 12 14.96 27.33 -10.51
N ALA A 13 14.08 28.20 -9.99
CA ALA A 13 14.31 28.91 -8.74
C ALA A 13 14.39 27.95 -7.54
N GLU A 14 13.44 27.02 -7.44
CA GLU A 14 13.45 25.97 -6.42
C GLU A 14 14.67 25.04 -6.54
N HIS A 15 15.01 24.63 -7.77
CA HIS A 15 16.21 23.82 -8.02
C HIS A 15 17.50 24.55 -7.62
N SER A 16 17.58 25.87 -7.84
CA SER A 16 18.74 26.67 -7.45
C SER A 16 18.90 26.73 -5.93
N THR A 17 17.78 26.73 -5.19
CA THR A 17 17.76 26.74 -3.72
C THR A 17 18.05 25.36 -3.12
N SER A 18 17.70 24.28 -3.82
CA SER A 18 17.86 22.90 -3.33
C SER A 18 18.22 21.93 -4.47
N PRO A 19 19.46 21.98 -5.00
CA PRO A 19 19.84 21.28 -6.24
C PRO A 19 19.82 19.75 -6.14
N ASN A 20 19.92 19.21 -4.92
CA ASN A 20 19.94 17.77 -4.66
C ASN A 20 18.58 17.21 -4.25
N LYS A 21 17.57 18.07 -4.04
CA LYS A 21 16.23 17.66 -3.63
C LYS A 21 15.38 17.34 -4.86
N PRO A 22 14.76 16.15 -4.93
CA PRO A 22 13.83 15.83 -6.01
C PRO A 22 12.60 16.73 -5.94
N MET A 23 12.08 17.10 -7.10
CA MET A 23 10.95 18.01 -7.23
C MET A 23 9.76 17.31 -7.86
N TYR A 24 8.58 17.44 -7.24
CA TYR A 24 7.35 16.80 -7.70
C TYR A 24 6.50 17.82 -8.43
N LEU A 25 6.17 17.53 -9.70
CA LEU A 25 5.21 18.32 -10.47
C LEU A 25 3.92 17.53 -10.63
N LEU A 26 2.88 17.96 -9.93
CA LEU A 26 1.54 17.41 -10.06
C LEU A 26 0.78 18.18 -11.14
N GLY A 27 0.37 17.49 -12.20
CA GLY A 27 -0.37 18.06 -13.32
C GLY A 27 -1.68 17.35 -13.57
N ASN A 28 -2.80 17.97 -13.22
CA ASN A 28 -4.14 17.48 -13.54
C ASN A 28 -4.61 17.98 -14.91
N SER A 29 -5.13 17.09 -15.76
CA SER A 29 -5.72 17.41 -17.06
C SER A 29 -4.80 18.30 -17.90
N PHE A 30 -5.18 19.56 -18.17
CA PHE A 30 -4.36 20.56 -18.84
C PHE A 30 -2.98 20.77 -18.17
N GLY A 31 -2.93 20.76 -16.84
CA GLY A 31 -1.70 20.86 -16.07
C GLY A 31 -0.72 19.72 -16.38
N GLY A 32 -1.22 18.54 -16.74
CA GLY A 32 -0.38 17.42 -17.18
C GLY A 32 0.39 17.72 -18.47
N CYS A 33 -0.22 18.44 -19.41
CA CYS A 33 0.47 18.92 -20.61
C CYS A 33 1.59 19.91 -20.27
N LEU A 34 1.35 20.82 -19.32
CA LEU A 34 2.36 21.78 -18.86
C LEU A 34 3.52 21.07 -18.16
N ALA A 35 3.23 20.16 -17.22
CA ALA A 35 4.24 19.40 -16.48
C ALA A 35 5.16 18.61 -17.42
N LEU A 36 4.58 17.92 -18.42
CA LEU A 36 5.35 17.22 -19.46
C LEU A 36 6.24 18.16 -20.27
N ALA A 37 5.71 19.33 -20.65
CA ALA A 37 6.46 20.33 -21.43
C ALA A 37 7.62 20.93 -20.62
N VAL A 38 7.41 21.21 -19.33
CA VAL A 38 8.44 21.72 -18.42
C VAL A 38 9.53 20.68 -18.20
N ALA A 39 9.15 19.42 -17.93
CA ALA A 39 10.10 18.34 -17.74
C ALA A 39 10.97 18.09 -18.98
N ALA A 40 10.36 18.09 -20.17
CA ALA A 40 11.08 17.93 -21.43
C ALA A 40 12.11 19.05 -21.69
N ARG A 41 11.87 20.27 -21.18
CA ARG A 41 12.78 21.42 -21.30
C ARG A 41 13.89 21.42 -20.26
N ASN A 42 13.74 20.66 -19.18
CA ASN A 42 14.66 20.64 -18.04
C ASN A 42 15.14 19.21 -17.72
N PRO A 43 15.75 18.47 -18.67
CA PRO A 43 16.07 17.05 -18.49
C PRO A 43 17.16 16.76 -17.45
N ARG A 44 17.87 17.81 -16.97
CA ARG A 44 18.92 17.72 -15.94
C ARG A 44 18.40 17.95 -14.53
N ILE A 45 17.21 18.55 -14.38
CA ILE A 45 16.57 18.74 -13.08
C ILE A 45 15.89 17.43 -12.69
N ASP A 46 16.07 17.04 -11.44
CA ASP A 46 15.52 15.79 -10.91
C ASP A 46 14.02 15.93 -10.62
N LEU A 47 13.23 15.78 -11.68
CA LEU A 47 11.78 15.91 -11.65
C LEU A 47 11.09 14.54 -11.54
N ILE A 48 10.01 14.51 -10.77
CA ILE A 48 9.05 13.41 -10.70
C ILE A 48 7.69 13.99 -11.08
N LEU A 49 7.06 13.42 -12.11
CA LEU A 49 5.77 13.90 -12.60
C LEU A 49 4.65 13.05 -12.02
N VAL A 50 3.64 13.68 -11.46
CA VAL A 50 2.38 13.03 -11.06
C VAL A 50 1.29 13.59 -11.95
N LEU A 51 0.93 12.83 -13.00
CA LEU A 51 0.00 13.29 -14.02
C LEU A 51 -1.36 12.63 -13.79
N VAL A 52 -2.38 13.45 -13.61
CA VAL A 52 -3.76 13.00 -13.41
C VAL A 52 -4.54 13.28 -14.68
N ASN A 53 -5.11 12.25 -15.29
CA ASN A 53 -5.94 12.35 -16.50
C ASN A 53 -5.38 13.35 -17.55
N PRO A 54 -4.10 13.26 -17.95
CA PRO A 54 -3.44 14.32 -18.70
C PRO A 54 -4.13 14.59 -20.05
N ALA A 55 -4.38 15.87 -20.33
CA ALA A 55 -5.08 16.32 -21.54
C ALA A 55 -4.29 16.16 -22.85
N THR A 56 -3.20 15.39 -22.86
CA THR A 56 -2.42 15.07 -24.06
C THR A 56 -3.20 14.24 -25.08
N SER A 57 -4.34 13.66 -24.67
CA SER A 57 -5.33 12.99 -25.51
C SER A 57 -6.42 13.90 -26.07
N PHE A 58 -6.41 15.20 -25.80
CA PHE A 58 -7.50 16.12 -26.18
C PHE A 58 -7.95 15.98 -27.64
N GLU A 59 -7.01 15.83 -28.58
CA GLU A 59 -7.31 15.67 -30.02
C GLU A 59 -8.06 14.37 -30.38
N ARG A 60 -8.03 13.37 -29.50
CA ARG A 60 -8.71 12.07 -29.61
C ARG A 60 -9.93 11.96 -28.68
N SER A 61 -10.27 13.03 -27.95
CA SER A 61 -11.37 13.01 -26.98
C SER A 61 -12.75 13.08 -27.64
N GLU A 62 -13.76 12.53 -26.97
CA GLU A 62 -15.16 12.69 -27.35
C GLU A 62 -15.61 14.15 -27.22
N ILE A 63 -15.01 14.93 -26.30
CA ILE A 63 -15.23 16.38 -26.21
C ILE A 63 -14.94 17.07 -27.55
N LYS A 64 -13.84 16.74 -28.23
CA LYS A 64 -13.56 17.34 -29.53
C LYS A 64 -14.63 16.99 -30.57
N LYS A 65 -15.13 15.75 -30.56
CA LYS A 65 -16.22 15.34 -31.46
C LYS A 65 -17.51 16.10 -31.15
N LEU A 66 -17.90 16.19 -29.88
CA LEU A 66 -19.02 17.00 -29.42
C LEU A 66 -18.86 18.47 -29.85
N LEU A 67 -17.70 19.08 -29.62
CA LEU A 67 -17.42 20.46 -30.03
C LEU A 67 -17.49 20.64 -31.55
N SER A 68 -17.02 19.69 -32.34
CA SER A 68 -17.12 19.78 -33.81
C SER A 68 -18.57 19.73 -34.31
N VAL A 69 -19.45 19.03 -33.60
CA VAL A 69 -20.89 18.91 -33.92
C VAL A 69 -21.68 20.12 -33.42
N PHE A 70 -21.31 20.67 -32.26
CA PHE A 70 -22.07 21.73 -31.58
C PHE A 70 -21.49 23.14 -31.73
N SER A 71 -20.27 23.30 -32.26
CA SER A 71 -19.68 24.64 -32.52
C SER A 71 -20.52 25.57 -33.40
N PRO A 72 -21.43 25.10 -34.29
CA PRO A 72 -22.32 26.01 -34.99
C PRO A 72 -23.56 26.45 -34.18
N LEU A 73 -23.89 25.85 -33.03
CA LEU A 73 -25.31 25.81 -32.59
C LEU A 73 -25.67 26.07 -31.11
N SER A 74 -24.77 26.42 -30.17
CA SER A 74 -25.13 27.27 -29.01
C SER A 74 -24.02 27.41 -27.95
N ASN A 75 -23.89 28.63 -27.41
CA ASN A 75 -23.07 28.98 -26.24
C ASN A 75 -23.31 28.04 -25.03
N ASN A 76 -24.52 27.48 -24.92
CA ASN A 76 -24.92 26.56 -23.86
C ASN A 76 -24.16 25.22 -23.85
N ALA A 77 -23.81 24.67 -25.02
CA ALA A 77 -23.04 23.43 -25.13
C ALA A 77 -21.59 23.62 -24.66
N CYS A 78 -21.04 24.77 -25.02
CA CYS A 78 -19.73 25.26 -24.63
C CYS A 78 -19.65 25.42 -23.09
N ILE A 79 -20.62 26.11 -22.49
CA ILE A 79 -20.77 26.30 -21.04
C ILE A 79 -20.86 24.95 -20.30
N ALA A 80 -21.70 24.03 -20.80
CA ALA A 80 -21.84 22.68 -20.27
C ALA A 80 -20.49 21.94 -20.22
N ILE A 81 -19.75 21.89 -21.33
CA ILE A 81 -18.44 21.22 -21.40
C ILE A 81 -17.40 21.85 -20.46
N THR A 82 -17.48 23.16 -20.22
CA THR A 82 -16.60 23.87 -19.30
C THR A 82 -16.91 23.57 -17.85
N ALA A 83 -18.18 23.45 -17.51
CA ALA A 83 -18.61 22.97 -16.20
C ALA A 83 -18.15 21.53 -15.99
N LEU A 84 -18.29 20.66 -17.00
CA LEU A 84 -17.81 19.28 -16.93
C LEU A 84 -16.29 19.16 -16.72
N LEU A 85 -15.49 20.01 -17.38
CA LEU A 85 -14.04 20.03 -17.20
C LEU A 85 -13.58 20.62 -15.85
N ASN A 86 -14.44 21.36 -15.14
CA ASN A 86 -14.10 22.03 -13.87
C ASN A 86 -14.86 21.49 -12.65
N TYR A 87 -15.87 20.64 -12.82
CA TYR A 87 -16.78 20.23 -11.76
C TYR A 87 -17.12 18.74 -11.83
N ASN A 88 -17.28 18.13 -10.65
CA ASN A 88 -17.52 16.71 -10.47
C ASN A 88 -18.99 16.35 -10.78
N ILE A 89 -19.31 16.16 -12.07
CA ILE A 89 -20.70 15.92 -12.54
C ILE A 89 -20.81 14.59 -13.32
N ASP A 90 -20.05 13.56 -12.93
CA ASP A 90 -20.00 12.29 -13.65
C ASP A 90 -21.36 11.57 -13.71
N ASN A 91 -22.21 11.73 -12.70
CA ASN A 91 -23.56 11.12 -12.67
C ASN A 91 -24.55 11.73 -13.67
N GLU A 92 -24.51 13.05 -13.91
CA GLU A 92 -25.43 13.69 -14.87
C GLU A 92 -24.97 13.46 -16.32
N VAL A 93 -23.65 13.36 -16.54
CA VAL A 93 -23.05 12.96 -17.82
C VAL A 93 -23.44 11.53 -18.19
N ASN A 94 -23.34 10.58 -17.26
CA ASN A 94 -23.74 9.19 -17.49
C ASN A 94 -25.22 9.07 -17.91
N MET A 95 -26.10 9.87 -17.31
CA MET A 95 -27.52 9.93 -17.71
C MET A 95 -27.74 10.56 -19.08
N ALA A 96 -26.93 11.54 -19.49
CA ALA A 96 -27.05 12.17 -20.80
C ALA A 96 -26.46 11.27 -21.91
N LEU A 97 -25.29 10.68 -21.68
CA LEU A 97 -24.57 9.85 -22.65
C LEU A 97 -25.32 8.54 -22.97
N SER A 98 -25.87 7.87 -21.95
CA SER A 98 -26.68 6.65 -22.10
C SER A 98 -27.95 6.90 -22.92
N ARG A 99 -28.56 8.08 -22.79
CA ARG A 99 -29.77 8.45 -23.53
C ARG A 99 -29.48 8.86 -24.98
N MET A 100 -28.33 9.46 -25.25
CA MET A 100 -27.87 9.73 -26.61
C MET A 100 -27.57 8.43 -27.38
N GLN A 101 -26.97 7.44 -26.71
CA GLN A 101 -26.75 6.11 -27.30
C GLN A 101 -28.05 5.34 -27.56
N SER A 102 -29.12 5.63 -26.82
CA SER A 102 -30.47 5.06 -27.04
C SER A 102 -31.28 5.70 -28.19
N GLY A 103 -30.71 6.64 -28.96
CA GLY A 103 -31.36 7.22 -30.14
C GLY A 103 -32.42 8.30 -29.87
N LYS A 104 -32.52 8.84 -28.64
CA LYS A 104 -33.34 10.03 -28.37
C LYS A 104 -32.56 11.31 -28.69
N HIS A 105 -33.28 12.30 -29.24
CA HIS A 105 -32.73 13.48 -29.91
C HIS A 105 -31.55 14.11 -29.12
N PRO A 106 -30.30 14.09 -29.64
CA PRO A 106 -29.09 14.48 -28.89
C PRO A 106 -29.17 15.90 -28.32
N LEU A 107 -29.88 16.79 -29.00
CA LEU A 107 -30.13 18.16 -28.57
C LEU A 107 -30.97 18.25 -27.29
N GLU A 108 -31.97 17.39 -27.12
CA GLU A 108 -32.91 17.43 -25.99
C GLU A 108 -32.25 16.92 -24.70
N ALA A 109 -31.39 15.89 -24.82
CA ALA A 109 -30.55 15.40 -23.74
C ALA A 109 -29.53 16.45 -23.28
N LEU A 110 -28.91 17.16 -24.25
CA LEU A 110 -28.00 18.25 -23.97
C LEU A 110 -28.73 19.44 -23.30
N ILE A 111 -29.87 19.89 -23.85
CA ILE A 111 -30.67 20.99 -23.29
C ILE A 111 -31.11 20.68 -21.85
N ARG A 112 -31.52 19.45 -21.54
CA ARG A 112 -31.85 19.05 -20.16
C ARG A 112 -30.63 18.98 -19.25
N LEU A 113 -29.48 18.49 -19.72
CA LEU A 113 -28.22 18.55 -18.97
C LEU A 113 -27.86 20.02 -18.67
N THR A 114 -27.95 20.91 -19.66
CA THR A 114 -27.68 22.34 -19.47
C THR A 114 -28.68 22.99 -18.53
N ASN A 115 -29.97 22.61 -18.57
CA ASN A 115 -30.99 23.18 -17.68
C ASN A 115 -30.83 22.69 -16.23
N ASN A 116 -30.48 21.42 -16.02
CA ASN A 116 -30.19 20.85 -14.70
C ASN A 116 -28.87 21.37 -14.13
N MET A 117 -27.84 21.51 -14.97
CA MET A 117 -26.60 22.17 -14.59
C MET A 117 -26.81 23.66 -14.35
N SER A 118 -27.66 24.33 -15.13
CA SER A 118 -28.01 25.74 -14.91
C SER A 118 -28.72 25.91 -13.58
N SER A 119 -29.62 25.02 -13.16
CA SER A 119 -30.22 25.10 -11.82
C SER A 119 -29.21 24.80 -10.70
N SER A 120 -28.30 23.84 -10.88
CA SER A 120 -27.27 23.49 -9.89
C SER A 120 -26.16 24.56 -9.77
N LEU A 121 -25.75 25.15 -10.89
CA LEU A 121 -24.73 26.19 -10.98
C LEU A 121 -25.28 27.62 -10.80
N LYS A 122 -26.59 27.86 -10.92
CA LYS A 122 -27.25 29.13 -10.54
C LYS A 122 -26.98 29.48 -9.08
N HIS A 123 -26.79 28.49 -8.20
CA HIS A 123 -26.38 28.72 -6.81
C HIS A 123 -24.92 29.17 -6.64
N THR A 124 -24.09 29.11 -7.70
CA THR A 124 -22.66 29.47 -7.64
C THR A 124 -22.30 30.78 -8.36
N ASN A 125 -23.21 31.40 -9.12
CA ASN A 125 -22.94 32.59 -9.96
C ASN A 125 -21.72 32.46 -10.90
N VAL A 126 -21.23 31.24 -11.18
CA VAL A 126 -20.01 31.02 -11.99
C VAL A 126 -20.31 31.01 -13.48
N LEU A 127 -21.47 30.49 -13.88
CA LEU A 127 -21.86 30.42 -15.30
C LEU A 127 -22.15 31.79 -15.90
N ASP A 128 -22.68 32.72 -15.11
CA ASP A 128 -22.90 34.12 -15.52
C ASP A 128 -21.58 34.91 -15.65
N LYS A 129 -20.43 34.32 -15.27
CA LYS A 129 -19.12 34.97 -15.20
C LYS A 129 -18.08 34.47 -16.21
N LEU A 130 -18.41 33.55 -17.11
CA LEU A 130 -17.46 33.02 -18.11
C LEU A 130 -17.89 33.42 -19.54
N PRO A 131 -17.31 34.50 -20.10
CA PRO A 131 -17.60 34.93 -21.46
C PRO A 131 -17.27 33.85 -22.50
N GLU A 132 -18.05 33.78 -23.59
CA GLU A 132 -17.84 32.83 -24.69
C GLU A 132 -16.41 32.89 -25.26
N ASP A 133 -15.87 34.11 -25.42
CA ASP A 133 -14.49 34.31 -25.89
C ASP A 133 -13.45 33.66 -24.97
N THR A 134 -13.69 33.68 -23.66
CA THR A 134 -12.81 33.05 -22.66
C THR A 134 -12.80 31.55 -22.84
N LEU A 135 -13.94 30.97 -23.16
CA LEU A 135 -14.07 29.54 -23.36
C LEU A 135 -13.45 29.08 -24.67
N GLN A 136 -13.74 29.76 -25.79
CA GLN A 136 -13.08 29.50 -27.06
C GLN A 136 -11.55 29.60 -26.92
N TRP A 137 -11.08 30.58 -26.14
CA TRP A 137 -9.68 30.72 -25.79
C TRP A 137 -9.15 29.52 -24.98
N LYS A 138 -9.86 29.08 -23.93
CA LYS A 138 -9.49 27.89 -23.13
C LYS A 138 -9.40 26.63 -23.99
N MET A 139 -10.33 26.42 -24.91
CA MET A 139 -10.30 25.28 -25.83
C MET A 139 -9.09 25.31 -26.77
N LYS A 140 -8.82 26.47 -27.39
CA LYS A 140 -7.61 26.66 -28.21
C LYS A 140 -6.35 26.45 -27.38
N LEU A 141 -6.34 26.88 -26.12
CA LEU A 141 -5.23 26.71 -25.21
C LEU A 141 -4.97 25.22 -24.89
N MET A 142 -6.02 24.46 -24.55
CA MET A 142 -5.91 23.01 -24.31
C MET A 142 -5.36 22.27 -25.53
N LYS A 143 -5.91 22.55 -26.72
CA LYS A 143 -5.43 21.98 -27.99
C LYS A 143 -3.95 22.25 -28.21
N ARG A 144 -3.53 23.51 -28.08
CA ARG A 144 -2.13 23.92 -28.24
C ARG A 144 -1.22 23.28 -27.19
N ALA A 145 -1.66 23.17 -25.95
CA ALA A 145 -0.86 22.53 -24.89
C ALA A 145 -0.69 21.03 -25.14
N ALA A 146 -1.76 20.34 -25.51
CA ALA A 146 -1.71 18.92 -25.88
C ALA A 146 -0.74 18.67 -27.03
N GLN A 147 -0.83 19.47 -28.10
CA GLN A 147 0.11 19.39 -29.24
C GLN A 147 1.56 19.67 -28.80
N TYR A 148 1.77 20.75 -28.03
CA TYR A 148 3.09 21.16 -27.58
C TYR A 148 3.79 20.09 -26.71
N ALA A 149 3.04 19.47 -25.80
CA ALA A 149 3.51 18.37 -24.96
C ALA A 149 3.78 17.10 -25.79
N ASN A 150 2.86 16.74 -26.70
CA ASN A 150 3.01 15.56 -27.56
C ASN A 150 4.27 15.57 -28.42
N CYS A 151 4.68 16.74 -28.94
CA CYS A 151 5.90 16.89 -29.72
C CYS A 151 7.20 16.68 -28.90
N ARG A 152 7.12 16.59 -27.56
CA ARG A 152 8.27 16.59 -26.65
C ARG A 152 8.35 15.39 -25.72
N LEU A 153 7.41 14.44 -25.83
CA LEU A 153 7.34 13.29 -24.92
C LEU A 153 8.65 12.49 -24.85
N GLN A 154 9.36 12.36 -25.98
CA GLN A 154 10.65 11.65 -26.05
C GLN A 154 11.78 12.34 -25.29
N SER A 155 11.66 13.64 -25.02
CA SER A 155 12.65 14.41 -24.26
C SER A 155 12.41 14.35 -22.75
N VAL A 156 11.33 13.71 -22.29
CA VAL A 156 11.02 13.57 -20.86
C VAL A 156 11.87 12.46 -20.26
N THR A 157 12.85 12.84 -19.43
CA THR A 157 13.74 11.91 -18.70
C THR A 157 13.27 11.58 -17.28
N ALA A 158 12.29 12.36 -16.78
CA ALA A 158 11.67 12.26 -15.46
C ALA A 158 10.95 10.92 -15.24
N GLU A 159 10.84 10.51 -13.98
CA GLU A 159 9.93 9.44 -13.59
C GLU A 159 8.49 9.96 -13.60
N VAL A 160 7.56 9.17 -14.13
CA VAL A 160 6.16 9.61 -14.31
C VAL A 160 5.20 8.64 -13.63
N LEU A 161 4.39 9.14 -12.72
CA LEU A 161 3.22 8.47 -12.17
C LEU A 161 1.98 8.95 -12.92
N LEU A 162 1.31 8.04 -13.62
CA LEU A 162 0.06 8.30 -14.34
C LEU A 162 -1.11 7.83 -13.49
N LEU A 163 -1.94 8.75 -13.01
CA LEU A 163 -3.22 8.45 -12.35
C LEU A 163 -4.32 8.56 -13.40
N ALA A 164 -4.92 7.42 -13.75
CA ALA A 164 -5.81 7.30 -14.90
C ALA A 164 -7.19 6.81 -14.48
N SER A 165 -8.18 7.69 -14.60
CA SER A 165 -9.59 7.36 -14.46
C SER A 165 -10.07 6.53 -15.64
N CYS A 166 -10.72 5.39 -15.34
CA CYS A 166 -11.26 4.49 -16.35
C CYS A 166 -12.66 4.89 -16.82
N ASP A 167 -13.45 5.52 -15.95
CA ASP A 167 -14.79 6.04 -16.24
C ASP A 167 -14.75 7.55 -16.56
N ASP A 168 -13.62 8.03 -17.06
CA ASP A 168 -13.47 9.40 -17.57
C ASP A 168 -14.22 9.56 -18.90
N ASN A 169 -15.37 10.24 -18.82
CA ASN A 169 -16.21 10.54 -19.98
C ASN A 169 -15.71 11.73 -20.82
N LEU A 170 -14.72 12.48 -20.33
CA LEU A 170 -14.22 13.71 -20.95
C LEU A 170 -12.99 13.45 -21.80
N LEU A 171 -12.04 12.71 -21.25
CA LEU A 171 -10.82 12.29 -21.92
C LEU A 171 -10.71 10.77 -21.92
N PRO A 172 -10.13 10.16 -22.96
CA PRO A 172 -9.92 8.72 -22.98
C PRO A 172 -8.71 8.33 -22.10
N SER A 173 -8.77 8.65 -20.81
CA SER A 173 -7.67 8.68 -19.84
C SER A 173 -6.99 7.32 -19.66
N LYS A 174 -7.76 6.22 -19.62
CA LYS A 174 -7.22 4.85 -19.63
C LYS A 174 -6.33 4.56 -20.84
N SER A 175 -6.85 4.83 -22.05
CA SER A 175 -6.08 4.61 -23.28
C SER A 175 -4.87 5.55 -23.38
N GLU A 176 -5.01 6.75 -22.81
CA GLU A 176 -3.96 7.76 -22.82
C GLU A 176 -2.80 7.38 -21.90
N ALA A 177 -3.08 6.81 -20.74
CA ALA A 177 -2.05 6.31 -19.84
C ALA A 177 -1.19 5.23 -20.51
N TYR A 178 -1.82 4.28 -21.23
CA TYR A 178 -1.08 3.28 -22.02
C TYR A 178 -0.21 3.92 -23.09
N ARG A 179 -0.75 4.89 -23.85
CA ARG A 179 -0.01 5.58 -24.90
C ARG A 179 1.18 6.37 -24.35
N LEU A 180 0.99 7.07 -23.23
CA LEU A 180 2.06 7.80 -22.55
C LEU A 180 3.13 6.85 -22.01
N GLN A 181 2.74 5.72 -21.42
CA GLN A 181 3.72 4.74 -20.93
C GLN A 181 4.56 4.14 -22.05
N ASN A 182 3.96 3.88 -23.21
CA ASN A 182 4.70 3.43 -24.39
C ASN A 182 5.73 4.46 -24.89
N LYS A 183 5.47 5.77 -24.68
CA LYS A 183 6.36 6.86 -25.11
C LYS A 183 7.35 7.31 -24.03
N ILE A 184 7.05 7.07 -22.77
CA ILE A 184 7.85 7.45 -21.61
C ILE A 184 8.11 6.19 -20.78
N PRO A 185 9.18 5.43 -21.06
CA PRO A 185 9.42 4.12 -20.44
C PRO A 185 9.52 4.15 -18.90
N LYS A 186 9.97 5.27 -18.32
CA LYS A 186 10.05 5.48 -16.86
C LYS A 186 8.71 5.89 -16.26
N SER A 187 7.63 5.20 -16.63
CA SER A 187 6.29 5.52 -16.13
C SER A 187 5.60 4.34 -15.46
N LYS A 188 4.88 4.66 -14.39
CA LYS A 188 4.00 3.76 -13.65
C LYS A 188 2.57 4.25 -13.81
N ILE A 189 1.62 3.33 -13.96
CA ILE A 189 0.20 3.66 -14.10
C ILE A 189 -0.56 3.16 -12.87
N PHE A 190 -1.44 4.00 -12.37
CA PHE A 190 -2.44 3.65 -11.37
C PHE A 190 -3.83 3.92 -11.97
N PHE A 191 -4.59 2.86 -12.18
CA PHE A 191 -5.92 2.92 -12.78
C PHE A 191 -7.00 3.04 -11.71
N PHE A 192 -7.98 3.89 -11.96
CA PHE A 192 -9.15 4.07 -11.09
C PHE A 192 -10.40 3.65 -11.84
N GLU A 193 -10.92 2.45 -11.55
CA GLU A 193 -11.98 1.82 -12.36
C GLU A 193 -13.27 2.64 -12.33
N LYS A 194 -13.81 2.91 -11.14
CA LYS A 194 -15.10 3.59 -10.95
C LYS A 194 -15.00 5.11 -10.76
N HIS A 195 -13.94 5.73 -11.27
CA HIS A 195 -13.68 7.17 -11.06
C HIS A 195 -13.72 7.94 -12.38
N GLY A 196 -14.19 9.18 -12.32
CA GLY A 196 -14.36 10.05 -13.47
C GLY A 196 -13.23 11.07 -13.62
N HIS A 197 -13.47 12.13 -14.39
CA HIS A 197 -12.38 13.06 -14.78
C HIS A 197 -11.80 13.81 -13.57
N SER A 198 -12.63 14.11 -12.58
CA SER A 198 -12.30 14.95 -11.41
C SER A 198 -11.65 14.15 -10.27
N LEU A 199 -10.76 13.23 -10.61
CA LEU A 199 -10.19 12.23 -9.70
C LEU A 199 -9.67 12.78 -8.36
N LEU A 200 -9.02 13.95 -8.35
CA LEU A 200 -8.46 14.55 -7.14
C LEU A 200 -9.51 15.09 -6.14
N LEU A 201 -10.77 15.20 -6.57
CA LEU A 201 -11.90 15.65 -5.75
C LEU A 201 -12.78 14.47 -5.30
N GLU A 202 -12.53 13.27 -5.83
CA GLU A 202 -13.30 12.07 -5.50
C GLU A 202 -12.83 11.44 -4.18
N HIS A 203 -13.76 10.84 -3.46
CA HIS A 203 -13.47 10.19 -2.18
C HIS A 203 -12.60 8.94 -2.39
N GLY A 204 -11.61 8.73 -1.52
CA GLY A 204 -10.76 7.53 -1.53
C GLY A 204 -9.49 7.66 -2.38
N VAL A 205 -9.25 8.82 -3.01
CA VAL A 205 -8.04 9.08 -3.78
C VAL A 205 -6.99 9.78 -2.91
N HIS A 206 -6.00 9.03 -2.44
CA HIS A 206 -4.90 9.56 -1.63
C HIS A 206 -3.58 9.59 -2.41
N VAL A 207 -3.30 10.71 -3.09
CA VAL A 207 -2.12 10.86 -3.97
C VAL A 207 -0.79 10.59 -3.23
N SER A 208 -0.66 11.09 -1.99
CA SER A 208 0.53 10.85 -1.16
C SER A 208 0.76 9.36 -0.93
N SER A 209 -0.28 8.61 -0.59
CA SER A 209 -0.24 7.16 -0.39
C SER A 209 0.18 6.43 -1.66
N ILE A 210 -0.34 6.86 -2.82
CA ILE A 210 0.02 6.25 -4.11
C ILE A 210 1.50 6.52 -4.45
N ILE A 211 2.01 7.72 -4.18
CA ILE A 211 3.43 8.05 -4.38
C ILE A 211 4.32 7.16 -3.50
N LYS A 212 3.94 6.95 -2.22
CA LYS A 212 4.63 6.04 -1.30
C LYS A 212 4.60 4.59 -1.81
N CYS A 213 3.42 4.06 -2.12
CA CYS A 213 3.25 2.69 -2.63
C CYS A 213 3.99 2.46 -3.96
N ALA A 214 4.03 3.47 -4.83
CA ALA A 214 4.79 3.42 -6.07
C ALA A 214 6.30 3.50 -5.85
N GLY A 215 6.80 3.70 -4.63
CA GLY A 215 8.22 3.87 -4.33
C GLY A 215 8.84 5.06 -5.07
N LEU A 216 8.05 6.13 -5.23
CA LEU A 216 8.46 7.36 -5.91
C LEU A 216 8.79 8.47 -4.91
N TYR A 217 8.37 8.34 -3.64
CA TYR A 217 8.79 9.26 -2.59
C TYR A 217 10.27 9.04 -2.27
N ARG A 218 11.12 10.06 -2.46
CA ARG A 218 12.56 10.00 -2.20
C ARG A 218 13.10 11.35 -1.75
N HIS A 219 14.15 11.36 -0.92
CA HIS A 219 14.83 12.60 -0.49
C HIS A 219 16.05 12.95 -1.36
N SER A 220 16.51 12.01 -2.18
CA SER A 220 17.68 12.15 -3.05
C SER A 220 17.41 11.72 -4.48
N ARG A 221 18.41 11.81 -5.36
CA ARG A 221 18.37 11.34 -6.77
C ARG A 221 18.00 9.86 -6.94
N ARG A 222 18.14 9.05 -5.88
CA ARG A 222 17.81 7.63 -5.91
C ARG A 222 16.91 7.31 -4.73
N TYR A 223 15.86 6.54 -5.00
CA TYR A 223 15.00 6.00 -3.97
C TYR A 223 15.76 5.02 -3.07
N HIS A 224 15.59 5.16 -1.77
CA HIS A 224 16.14 4.32 -0.73
C HIS A 224 15.05 3.81 0.22
N ARG A 225 14.75 2.52 0.17
CA ARG A 225 13.58 1.93 0.85
C ARG A 225 13.54 2.12 2.38
N VAL A 226 14.69 2.21 3.05
CA VAL A 226 14.78 2.47 4.49
C VAL A 226 14.68 3.97 4.77
N PHE A 227 15.69 4.74 4.35
CA PHE A 227 15.80 6.16 4.67
C PHE A 227 14.78 7.10 3.98
N ASP A 228 14.15 6.67 2.88
CA ASP A 228 13.05 7.41 2.26
C ASP A 228 11.67 6.99 2.77
N TYR A 229 11.60 6.09 3.74
CA TYR A 229 10.30 5.69 4.28
C TYR A 229 9.62 6.83 5.06
N ILE A 230 8.31 6.94 4.90
CA ILE A 230 7.46 7.76 5.78
C ILE A 230 6.41 6.84 6.41
N PRO A 231 6.22 6.90 7.75
CA PRO A 231 5.15 6.21 8.43
C PRO A 231 3.75 6.47 7.83
N PRO A 232 2.78 5.56 8.03
CA PRO A 232 1.41 5.80 7.60
C PRO A 232 0.84 7.02 8.33
N SER A 233 0.18 7.88 7.57
CA SER A 233 -0.61 9.01 8.06
C SER A 233 -1.86 8.52 8.79
N THR A 234 -2.48 9.39 9.58
CA THR A 234 -3.74 9.09 10.28
C THR A 234 -4.86 8.65 9.33
N THR A 235 -4.87 9.15 8.09
CA THR A 235 -5.86 8.76 7.08
C THR A 235 -5.57 7.35 6.55
N GLU A 236 -4.31 7.05 6.24
CA GLU A 236 -3.88 5.70 5.83
C GLU A 236 -4.17 4.67 6.93
N LEU A 237 -3.95 5.03 8.19
CA LEU A 237 -4.31 4.19 9.35
C LEU A 237 -5.81 3.93 9.40
N LYS A 238 -6.66 4.95 9.29
CA LYS A 238 -8.13 4.79 9.32
C LYS A 238 -8.65 3.88 8.20
N GLU A 239 -8.09 3.97 7.00
CA GLU A 239 -8.50 3.10 5.89
C GLU A 239 -8.07 1.64 6.12
N VAL A 240 -6.87 1.43 6.65
CA VAL A 240 -6.43 0.08 7.06
C VAL A 240 -7.25 -0.44 8.24
N ASP A 241 -7.56 0.40 9.22
CA ASP A 241 -8.41 0.04 10.35
C ASP A 241 -9.77 -0.44 9.84
N LYS A 242 -10.41 0.29 8.92
CA LYS A 242 -11.67 -0.15 8.29
C LYS A 242 -11.52 -1.50 7.57
N ALA A 243 -10.42 -1.72 6.85
CA ALA A 243 -10.16 -2.98 6.15
C ALA A 243 -9.84 -4.15 7.11
N SER A 244 -9.27 -3.83 8.27
CA SER A 244 -8.78 -4.80 9.25
C SER A 244 -9.77 -5.03 10.39
N ILE A 245 -10.80 -4.19 10.52
CA ILE A 245 -11.71 -4.19 11.67
C ILE A 245 -12.43 -5.52 11.81
N ASP A 246 -12.81 -6.16 10.71
CA ASP A 246 -13.48 -7.46 10.74
C ASP A 246 -12.54 -8.55 11.30
N LEU A 247 -11.27 -8.57 10.85
CA LEU A 247 -10.27 -9.50 11.38
C LEU A 247 -9.98 -9.22 12.85
N LEU A 248 -9.74 -7.96 13.22
CA LEU A 248 -9.48 -7.54 14.60
C LEU A 248 -10.66 -7.82 15.52
N PHE A 249 -11.89 -7.63 15.04
CA PHE A 249 -13.12 -7.92 15.75
C PHE A 249 -13.30 -9.42 15.96
N ARG A 250 -13.11 -10.22 14.90
CA ARG A 250 -13.20 -11.69 14.96
C ARG A 250 -12.14 -12.28 15.87
N THR A 251 -10.89 -11.83 15.74
CA THR A 251 -9.73 -12.40 16.45
C THR A 251 -9.54 -11.81 17.85
N CYS A 252 -10.01 -10.59 18.10
CA CYS A 252 -9.89 -9.84 19.35
C CYS A 252 -8.52 -10.07 20.05
N PRO A 253 -7.41 -9.65 19.44
CA PRO A 253 -6.07 -10.09 19.84
C PRO A 253 -5.75 -9.73 21.30
N ALA A 254 -5.27 -10.71 22.07
CA ALA A 254 -4.77 -10.52 23.42
C ALA A 254 -3.24 -10.42 23.42
N MET A 255 -2.71 -9.30 23.89
CA MET A 255 -1.27 -9.03 23.93
C MET A 255 -0.75 -9.12 25.36
N PHE A 256 0.38 -9.81 25.55
CA PHE A 256 1.09 -9.92 26.82
C PHE A 256 2.58 -9.64 26.61
N SER A 257 3.26 -9.14 27.63
CA SER A 257 4.71 -8.92 27.60
C SER A 257 5.35 -9.24 28.94
N THR A 258 6.65 -9.51 28.95
CA THR A 258 7.40 -9.89 30.15
C THR A 258 8.30 -8.73 30.56
N LEU A 259 8.14 -8.27 31.81
CA LEU A 259 8.94 -7.19 32.40
C LEU A 259 10.37 -7.66 32.73
N GLU A 260 11.25 -6.73 33.12
CA GLU A 260 12.65 -7.04 33.44
C GLU A 260 12.80 -8.00 34.63
N ASP A 261 11.90 -7.93 35.60
CA ASP A 261 11.84 -8.82 36.77
C ASP A 261 11.30 -10.23 36.44
N GLY A 262 10.83 -10.45 35.21
CA GLY A 262 10.24 -11.72 34.75
C GLY A 262 8.71 -11.79 34.89
N THR A 263 8.07 -10.78 35.47
CA THR A 263 6.61 -10.71 35.61
C THR A 263 5.95 -10.59 34.24
N VAL A 264 4.93 -11.42 33.97
CA VAL A 264 4.14 -11.33 32.74
C VAL A 264 2.97 -10.39 32.98
N VAL A 265 2.80 -9.41 32.09
CA VAL A 265 1.75 -8.39 32.17
C VAL A 265 0.96 -8.32 30.88
N ARG A 266 -0.27 -7.81 30.95
CA ARG A 266 -1.06 -7.50 29.76
C ARG A 266 -0.48 -6.29 29.03
N GLY A 267 -0.59 -6.29 27.71
CA GLY A 267 -0.10 -5.23 26.83
C GLY A 267 1.39 -5.37 26.49
N LEU A 268 1.99 -4.25 26.07
CA LEU A 268 3.35 -4.19 25.52
C LEU A 268 4.36 -3.52 26.47
N ALA A 269 4.05 -3.39 27.76
CA ALA A 269 4.89 -2.69 28.74
C ALA A 269 6.29 -3.32 28.90
N GLY A 270 6.44 -4.63 28.71
CA GLY A 270 7.73 -5.33 28.73
C GLY A 270 8.54 -5.22 27.44
N VAL A 271 7.99 -4.64 26.37
CA VAL A 271 8.73 -4.35 25.13
C VAL A 271 9.44 -3.00 25.29
N PRO A 272 10.68 -2.80 24.80
CA PRO A 272 11.35 -1.50 24.88
C PRO A 272 10.54 -0.36 24.24
N GLU A 273 10.72 0.87 24.72
CA GLU A 273 10.13 2.09 24.11
C GLU A 273 10.91 2.54 22.88
N ASP A 274 12.23 2.48 22.95
CA ASP A 274 13.14 2.94 21.89
C ASP A 274 13.91 1.79 21.24
N GLY A 275 14.24 1.96 19.95
CA GLY A 275 15.05 1.01 19.18
C GLY A 275 16.57 1.25 19.28
N PRO A 276 17.38 0.40 18.60
CA PRO A 276 16.93 -0.66 17.71
C PRO A 276 16.42 -1.90 18.45
N VAL A 277 15.28 -2.43 17.99
CA VAL A 277 14.66 -3.65 18.53
C VAL A 277 14.51 -4.66 17.41
N LEU A 278 14.89 -5.91 17.67
CA LEU A 278 14.66 -7.05 16.79
C LEU A 278 13.63 -7.99 17.43
N LEU A 279 12.38 -7.94 16.94
CA LEU A 279 11.32 -8.86 17.30
C LEU A 279 11.54 -10.18 16.55
N VAL A 280 11.66 -11.30 17.28
CA VAL A 280 11.93 -12.62 16.71
C VAL A 280 10.90 -13.63 17.20
N GLY A 281 10.16 -14.26 16.29
CA GLY A 281 9.08 -15.18 16.67
C GLY A 281 8.68 -16.17 15.58
N ASN A 282 7.57 -16.88 15.80
CA ASN A 282 6.96 -17.80 14.83
C ASN A 282 6.05 -17.07 13.84
N HIS A 283 6.03 -17.54 12.59
CA HIS A 283 5.17 -16.99 11.55
C HIS A 283 3.88 -17.81 11.42
N MET A 284 2.72 -17.18 11.58
CA MET A 284 1.45 -17.87 11.31
C MET A 284 1.21 -17.96 9.80
N LEU A 285 0.28 -18.82 9.42
CA LEU A 285 -0.18 -19.08 8.07
C LEU A 285 -0.48 -17.75 7.37
N LEU A 286 0.19 -17.52 6.24
CA LEU A 286 0.08 -16.34 5.39
C LEU A 286 0.40 -14.99 6.07
N GLY A 287 0.95 -14.99 7.29
CA GLY A 287 1.23 -13.77 8.02
C GLY A 287 -0.01 -13.04 8.52
N ILE A 288 -1.12 -13.74 8.78
CA ILE A 288 -2.37 -13.14 9.26
C ILE A 288 -2.22 -12.42 10.61
N GLU A 289 -1.21 -12.77 11.40
CA GLU A 289 -0.86 -12.11 12.66
C GLU A 289 -0.36 -10.67 12.48
N LEU A 290 0.15 -10.32 11.30
CA LEU A 290 0.88 -9.08 11.07
C LEU A 290 -0.01 -7.85 11.25
N ILE A 291 -1.28 -7.97 10.88
CA ILE A 291 -2.25 -6.87 10.93
C ILE A 291 -2.47 -6.44 12.38
N SER A 292 -2.82 -7.38 13.26
CA SER A 292 -3.02 -7.11 14.70
C SER A 292 -1.74 -6.71 15.40
N LEU A 293 -0.60 -7.31 15.05
CA LEU A 293 0.69 -6.93 15.63
C LEU A 293 1.05 -5.48 15.27
N ALA A 294 0.99 -5.11 13.99
CA ALA A 294 1.30 -3.76 13.55
C ALA A 294 0.34 -2.73 14.16
N ALA A 295 -0.96 -3.03 14.20
CA ALA A 295 -1.96 -2.15 14.79
C ALA A 295 -1.71 -1.87 16.29
N GLU A 296 -1.42 -2.91 17.09
CA GLU A 296 -1.19 -2.74 18.52
C GLU A 296 0.12 -1.97 18.84
N PHE A 297 1.20 -2.22 18.10
CA PHE A 297 2.43 -1.43 18.25
C PHE A 297 2.22 0.04 17.88
N MET A 298 1.51 0.31 16.79
CA MET A 298 1.16 1.68 16.42
C MET A 298 0.26 2.35 17.46
N ARG A 299 -0.70 1.61 18.04
CA ARG A 299 -1.66 2.15 19.01
C ARG A 299 -0.98 2.55 20.32
N HIS A 300 -0.15 1.66 20.88
CA HIS A 300 0.40 1.83 22.23
C HIS A 300 1.83 2.39 22.25
N LYS A 301 2.68 1.98 21.31
CA LYS A 301 4.10 2.36 21.27
C LYS A 301 4.39 3.50 20.30
N LYS A 302 3.45 3.82 19.39
CA LYS A 302 3.64 4.82 18.31
C LYS A 302 4.82 4.52 17.39
N VAL A 303 5.21 3.25 17.27
CA VAL A 303 6.30 2.77 16.40
C VAL A 303 5.76 1.89 15.28
N VAL A 304 6.35 2.01 14.09
CA VAL A 304 6.06 1.13 12.94
C VAL A 304 6.99 -0.08 13.04
N VAL A 305 6.40 -1.28 13.03
CA VAL A 305 7.17 -2.53 12.99
C VAL A 305 7.54 -2.88 11.54
N ARG A 306 8.84 -2.96 11.27
CA ARG A 306 9.44 -3.12 9.93
C ARG A 306 9.59 -4.60 9.59
N GLY A 307 8.65 -5.13 8.80
CA GLY A 307 8.67 -6.53 8.37
C GLY A 307 9.74 -6.83 7.31
N ILE A 308 10.43 -7.94 7.46
CA ILE A 308 11.34 -8.49 6.45
C ILE A 308 10.62 -9.61 5.69
N ALA A 309 10.46 -9.45 4.38
CA ALA A 309 9.67 -10.39 3.59
C ALA A 309 10.43 -10.88 2.35
N HIS A 310 9.98 -12.00 1.77
CA HIS A 310 10.64 -12.57 0.59
C HIS A 310 10.62 -11.58 -0.60
N PRO A 311 11.71 -11.44 -1.40
CA PRO A 311 11.78 -10.45 -2.49
C PRO A 311 10.64 -10.48 -3.52
N LEU A 312 10.01 -11.64 -3.72
CA LEU A 312 8.84 -11.80 -4.60
C LEU A 312 7.63 -10.98 -4.15
N LEU A 313 7.55 -10.66 -2.86
CA LEU A 313 6.49 -9.82 -2.30
C LEU A 313 6.72 -8.33 -2.60
N PHE A 314 7.78 -7.99 -3.36
CA PHE A 314 8.09 -6.64 -3.80
C PHE A 314 8.21 -6.57 -5.33
N PRO A 315 7.15 -6.91 -6.09
CA PRO A 315 7.19 -6.86 -7.54
C PRO A 315 7.39 -5.43 -8.02
N LYS A 316 8.17 -5.26 -9.10
CA LYS A 316 8.32 -3.97 -9.80
C LYS A 316 7.06 -3.69 -10.62
N LYS A 317 5.97 -3.28 -9.96
CA LYS A 317 4.72 -2.95 -10.63
C LYS A 317 4.90 -1.70 -11.50
N THR A 318 4.55 -1.84 -12.78
CA THR A 318 4.42 -0.71 -13.72
C THR A 318 2.97 -0.29 -13.92
N LYS A 319 2.02 -1.12 -13.46
CA LYS A 319 0.57 -0.91 -13.55
C LYS A 319 -0.08 -1.45 -12.29
N THR A 320 -0.99 -0.68 -11.69
CA THR A 320 -1.77 -1.02 -10.50
C THR A 320 -3.21 -0.55 -10.68
N TRP A 321 -4.17 -1.17 -10.00
CA TRP A 321 -5.59 -0.85 -10.05
C TRP A 321 -6.09 -0.41 -8.66
N SER A 322 -7.04 0.52 -8.60
CA SER A 322 -7.55 1.11 -7.36
C SER A 322 -8.45 0.18 -6.54
N GLU A 323 -9.10 -0.80 -7.17
CA GLU A 323 -10.07 -1.69 -6.50
C GLU A 323 -9.44 -2.74 -5.57
N GLY A 324 -8.14 -2.63 -5.32
CA GLY A 324 -7.47 -3.40 -4.29
C GLY A 324 -6.08 -2.85 -4.08
N HIS A 325 -5.84 -2.22 -2.92
CA HIS A 325 -4.51 -2.29 -2.35
C HIS A 325 -4.23 -3.77 -2.11
N ASP A 326 -3.52 -4.40 -3.05
CA ASP A 326 -3.11 -5.77 -2.84
C ASP A 326 -2.12 -5.84 -1.67
N PHE A 327 -1.91 -7.05 -1.17
CA PHE A 327 -1.00 -7.32 -0.06
C PHE A 327 0.40 -6.72 -0.27
N PHE A 328 0.87 -6.56 -1.52
CA PHE A 328 2.18 -5.96 -1.81
C PHE A 328 2.20 -4.45 -1.57
N ASP A 329 1.11 -3.76 -1.89
CA ASP A 329 1.00 -2.32 -1.61
C ASP A 329 0.91 -2.07 -0.11
N PHE A 330 0.21 -2.94 0.63
CA PHE A 330 0.22 -2.93 2.09
C PHE A 330 1.66 -3.07 2.61
N LEU A 331 2.40 -4.10 2.20
CA LEU A 331 3.79 -4.27 2.62
C LEU A 331 4.67 -3.04 2.33
N ASN A 332 4.50 -2.38 1.18
CA ASN A 332 5.24 -1.16 0.87
C ASN A 332 4.85 0.01 1.79
N LEU A 333 3.56 0.22 2.04
CA LEU A 333 3.05 1.30 2.87
C LEU A 333 3.46 1.15 4.35
N TRP A 334 3.52 -0.09 4.82
CA TRP A 334 3.91 -0.43 6.20
C TRP A 334 5.43 -0.61 6.39
N GLY A 335 6.23 -0.29 5.37
CA GLY A 335 7.68 -0.22 5.50
C GLY A 335 8.38 -1.57 5.39
N GLY A 336 7.72 -2.57 4.82
CA GLY A 336 8.31 -3.86 4.52
C GLY A 336 9.54 -3.74 3.63
N VAL A 337 10.57 -4.54 3.94
CA VAL A 337 11.81 -4.62 3.17
C VAL A 337 12.04 -6.04 2.64
N PRO A 338 12.65 -6.19 1.46
CA PRO A 338 13.02 -7.52 0.97
C PRO A 338 14.14 -8.10 1.82
N MET A 339 14.07 -9.42 2.04
CA MET A 339 15.02 -10.18 2.85
C MET A 339 16.43 -10.15 2.24
N THR A 340 17.24 -9.20 2.70
CA THR A 340 18.67 -9.11 2.43
C THR A 340 19.38 -8.60 3.67
N TYR A 341 20.60 -9.10 3.95
CA TYR A 341 21.38 -8.66 5.10
C TYR A 341 21.58 -7.14 5.15
N LYS A 342 21.71 -6.51 3.98
CA LYS A 342 21.81 -5.05 3.82
C LYS A 342 20.65 -4.32 4.50
N TYR A 343 19.40 -4.68 4.18
CA TYR A 343 18.24 -3.94 4.71
C TYR A 343 18.02 -4.19 6.19
N ILE A 344 18.30 -5.40 6.69
CA ILE A 344 18.20 -5.68 8.12
C ILE A 344 19.21 -4.81 8.89
N TYR A 345 20.45 -4.74 8.41
CA TYR A 345 21.46 -3.85 8.96
C TYR A 345 21.04 -2.38 8.91
N GLU A 346 20.57 -1.88 7.75
CA GLU A 346 20.17 -0.48 7.61
C GLU A 346 19.01 -0.10 8.53
N LEU A 347 18.01 -0.98 8.71
CA LEU A 347 16.90 -0.74 9.64
C LEU A 347 17.39 -0.70 11.09
N LEU A 348 18.20 -1.68 11.52
CA LEU A 348 18.73 -1.71 12.89
C LEU A 348 19.68 -0.53 13.14
N ALA A 349 20.52 -0.16 12.16
CA ALA A 349 21.40 1.00 12.26
C ALA A 349 20.61 2.32 12.33
N ALA A 350 19.41 2.37 11.74
CA ALA A 350 18.50 3.51 11.84
C ALA A 350 17.71 3.55 13.17
N GLY A 351 17.92 2.57 14.08
CA GLY A 351 17.22 2.52 15.36
C GLY A 351 15.77 2.01 15.26
N GLU A 352 15.40 1.32 14.18
CA GLU A 352 14.03 0.88 13.92
C GLU A 352 13.62 -0.37 14.72
N PHE A 353 12.30 -0.60 14.81
CA PHE A 353 11.74 -1.88 15.27
C PHE A 353 11.63 -2.83 14.08
N VAL A 354 12.41 -3.91 14.09
CA VAL A 354 12.50 -4.87 12.99
C VAL A 354 11.82 -6.17 13.37
N LEU A 355 10.98 -6.70 12.47
CA LEU A 355 10.29 -7.98 12.65
C LEU A 355 10.90 -9.05 11.77
N LEU A 356 11.40 -10.10 12.41
CA LEU A 356 12.05 -11.23 11.78
C LEU A 356 11.37 -12.54 12.18
N TYR A 357 10.99 -13.32 11.17
CA TYR A 357 10.60 -14.72 11.31
C TYR A 357 11.72 -15.60 10.77
N PRO A 358 12.56 -16.22 11.61
CA PRO A 358 13.69 -17.00 11.12
C PRO A 358 13.28 -18.18 10.23
N GLY A 359 12.12 -18.81 10.48
CA GLY A 359 11.59 -19.86 9.60
C GLY A 359 11.00 -19.36 8.28
N GLY A 360 10.79 -18.04 8.13
CA GLY A 360 10.36 -17.39 6.90
C GLY A 360 9.11 -18.02 6.28
N TYR A 361 9.11 -18.16 4.95
CA TYR A 361 7.95 -18.68 4.21
C TYR A 361 7.61 -20.13 4.54
N ARG A 362 8.54 -20.93 5.10
CA ARG A 362 8.29 -22.34 5.45
C ARG A 362 7.32 -22.46 6.62
N GLU A 363 7.38 -21.50 7.54
CA GLU A 363 6.40 -21.35 8.61
C GLU A 363 5.12 -20.69 8.08
N ALA A 364 5.21 -19.65 7.25
CA ALA A 364 4.04 -18.98 6.67
C ALA A 364 3.16 -19.88 5.77
N LEU A 365 3.71 -20.99 5.27
CA LEU A 365 3.06 -21.93 4.36
C LEU A 365 3.13 -23.36 4.90
N HIS A 366 3.08 -23.51 6.23
CA HIS A 366 3.07 -24.81 6.88
C HIS A 366 1.81 -25.61 6.51
N CYS A 367 1.92 -26.95 6.58
CA CYS A 367 0.83 -27.86 6.24
C CYS A 367 0.06 -28.34 7.47
N LYS A 368 -1.05 -29.04 7.27
CA LYS A 368 -1.83 -29.66 8.35
C LYS A 368 -0.92 -30.52 9.25
N GLY A 369 -1.03 -30.33 10.57
CA GLY A 369 -0.21 -31.02 11.57
C GLY A 369 1.15 -30.37 11.83
N GLU A 370 1.43 -29.24 11.18
CA GLU A 370 2.63 -28.43 11.40
C GLU A 370 2.33 -27.09 12.10
N GLU A 371 1.09 -26.88 12.53
CA GLU A 371 0.67 -25.69 13.26
C GLU A 371 1.55 -25.51 14.50
N HIS A 372 1.95 -24.27 14.78
CA HIS A 372 2.82 -23.90 15.92
C HIS A 372 4.24 -24.48 15.90
N ARG A 373 4.66 -25.21 14.85
CA ARG A 373 6.03 -25.73 14.72
C ARG A 373 6.94 -24.66 14.14
N ILE A 374 8.13 -24.50 14.72
CA ILE A 374 9.15 -23.57 14.22
C ILE A 374 10.20 -24.29 13.35
N PHE A 375 10.40 -23.77 12.15
CA PHE A 375 11.32 -24.30 11.12
C PHE A 375 12.54 -23.40 10.95
N TRP A 376 13.10 -22.96 12.08
CA TRP A 376 14.23 -22.05 12.07
C TRP A 376 15.49 -22.70 11.47
N PRO A 377 16.26 -21.96 10.64
CA PRO A 377 17.50 -22.43 10.03
C PRO A 377 18.58 -22.80 11.05
N GLU A 378 19.67 -23.42 10.60
CA GLU A 378 20.85 -23.65 11.44
C GLU A 378 21.73 -22.39 11.57
N GLN A 379 21.59 -21.45 10.63
CA GLN A 379 22.36 -20.22 10.58
C GLN A 379 21.99 -19.28 11.73
N THR A 380 23.01 -18.80 12.44
CA THR A 380 22.88 -17.91 13.61
C THR A 380 23.07 -16.42 13.25
N GLU A 381 23.00 -16.06 11.97
CA GLU A 381 23.47 -14.75 11.51
C GLU A 381 22.67 -13.56 12.07
N PHE A 382 21.39 -13.74 12.39
CA PHE A 382 20.59 -12.64 12.96
C PHE A 382 21.06 -12.25 14.37
N VAL A 383 21.54 -13.19 15.19
CA VAL A 383 22.04 -12.85 16.55
C VAL A 383 23.33 -12.06 16.49
N ARG A 384 24.17 -12.36 15.50
CA ARG A 384 25.38 -11.57 15.22
C ARG A 384 25.01 -10.18 14.73
N MET A 385 24.05 -10.07 13.81
CA MET A 385 23.62 -8.77 13.32
C MET A 385 23.02 -7.90 14.43
N ALA A 386 22.22 -8.49 15.32
CA ALA A 386 21.69 -7.79 16.49
C ALA A 386 22.83 -7.30 17.41
N ALA A 387 23.84 -8.14 17.67
CA ALA A 387 25.04 -7.72 18.41
C ALA A 387 25.79 -6.57 17.73
N GLN A 388 26.00 -6.65 16.43
CA GLN A 388 26.69 -5.61 15.65
C GLN A 388 25.98 -4.26 15.74
N CYS A 389 24.65 -4.26 15.75
CA CYS A 389 23.84 -3.04 15.79
C CYS A 389 23.45 -2.62 17.22
N ASN A 390 23.95 -3.30 18.26
CA ASN A 390 23.52 -3.13 19.65
C ASN A 390 21.98 -3.22 19.82
N ALA A 391 21.32 -4.01 18.99
CA ALA A 391 19.86 -4.13 18.99
C ALA A 391 19.38 -5.01 20.13
N THR A 392 18.29 -4.64 20.79
CA THR A 392 17.64 -5.48 21.80
C THR A 392 16.80 -6.54 21.10
N ILE A 393 17.08 -7.82 21.35
CA ILE A 393 16.28 -8.91 20.82
C ILE A 393 15.09 -9.14 21.75
N VAL A 394 13.88 -9.17 21.20
CA VAL A 394 12.67 -9.55 21.96
C VAL A 394 12.09 -10.82 21.33
N PRO A 395 12.26 -11.99 21.98
CA PRO A 395 11.59 -13.20 21.52
C PRO A 395 10.09 -13.04 21.71
N PHE A 396 9.27 -13.48 20.76
CA PHE A 396 7.83 -13.49 20.92
C PHE A 396 7.21 -14.74 20.31
N GLY A 397 6.00 -15.06 20.75
CA GLY A 397 5.19 -16.13 20.17
C GLY A 397 3.77 -15.65 19.92
N VAL A 398 3.14 -16.23 18.90
CA VAL A 398 1.75 -15.99 18.54
C VAL A 398 1.04 -17.30 18.23
N VAL A 399 -0.20 -17.44 18.70
CA VAL A 399 -1.07 -18.61 18.45
C VAL A 399 -2.51 -18.17 18.19
N GLY A 400 -3.32 -19.10 17.64
CA GLY A 400 -4.75 -18.89 17.40
C GLY A 400 -5.16 -18.96 15.93
N GLU A 401 -4.22 -19.10 14.99
CA GLU A 401 -4.55 -19.39 13.59
C GLU A 401 -5.41 -20.64 13.44
N ASP A 402 -5.11 -21.67 14.23
CA ASP A 402 -5.79 -22.96 14.27
C ASP A 402 -7.22 -22.86 14.81
N ASP A 403 -7.56 -21.76 15.48
CA ASP A 403 -8.92 -21.45 15.89
C ASP A 403 -9.74 -20.76 14.78
N ILE A 404 -9.11 -20.34 13.68
CA ILE A 404 -9.77 -19.59 12.60
C ILE A 404 -9.76 -20.38 11.31
N VAL A 405 -8.71 -21.16 11.06
CA VAL A 405 -8.56 -21.95 9.83
C VAL A 405 -8.31 -23.42 10.15
N ASN A 406 -8.87 -24.28 9.31
CA ASN A 406 -8.51 -25.69 9.18
C ASN A 406 -7.64 -25.86 7.94
N LEU A 407 -6.43 -26.36 8.13
CA LEU A 407 -5.62 -26.84 7.00
C LEU A 407 -6.16 -28.18 6.52
N LEU A 408 -6.40 -28.28 5.21
CA LEU A 408 -7.02 -29.46 4.60
C LEU A 408 -5.99 -30.51 4.17
N CYS A 409 -4.74 -30.10 3.96
CA CYS A 409 -3.74 -30.93 3.31
C CYS A 409 -2.46 -31.04 4.15
N THR A 410 -1.94 -32.27 4.27
CA THR A 410 -0.57 -32.53 4.75
C THR A 410 0.40 -32.44 3.57
N PHE A 411 1.68 -32.18 3.85
CA PHE A 411 2.71 -32.12 2.80
C PHE A 411 2.79 -33.43 2.00
N ASP A 412 2.79 -34.58 2.69
CA ASP A 412 2.81 -35.90 2.05
C ASP A 412 1.55 -36.18 1.23
N GLY A 413 0.38 -35.77 1.73
CA GLY A 413 -0.89 -35.92 1.03
C GLY A 413 -0.91 -35.18 -0.32
N ILE A 414 -0.34 -33.97 -0.36
CA ILE A 414 -0.19 -33.20 -1.60
C ILE A 414 0.80 -33.90 -2.54
N ARG A 415 1.93 -34.39 -2.01
CA ARG A 415 2.95 -35.09 -2.80
C ARG A 415 2.42 -36.36 -3.46
N SER A 416 1.53 -37.08 -2.78
CA SER A 416 0.94 -38.33 -3.25
C SER A 416 -0.29 -38.16 -4.14
N ALA A 417 -0.85 -36.95 -4.25
CA ALA A 417 -2.03 -36.70 -5.07
C ALA A 417 -1.73 -36.85 -6.57
N PRO A 418 -2.73 -37.21 -7.41
CA PRO A 418 -2.59 -37.17 -8.86
C PRO A 418 -2.17 -35.77 -9.32
N PHE A 419 -1.10 -35.69 -10.12
CA PHE A 419 -0.46 -34.43 -10.53
C PHE A 419 0.10 -33.57 -9.38
N GLY A 420 0.19 -34.09 -8.16
CA GLY A 420 0.63 -33.35 -6.97
C GLY A 420 2.06 -32.82 -7.10
N LYS A 421 2.97 -33.62 -7.68
CA LYS A 421 4.35 -33.21 -7.98
C LYS A 421 4.43 -32.14 -9.07
N GLU A 422 3.59 -32.23 -10.09
CA GLU A 422 3.46 -31.25 -11.16
C GLU A 422 2.89 -29.93 -10.63
N ILE A 423 1.89 -29.99 -9.75
CA ILE A 423 1.30 -28.85 -9.05
C ILE A 423 2.38 -28.19 -8.15
N MET A 424 3.08 -28.97 -7.33
CA MET A 424 4.18 -28.48 -6.47
C MET A 424 5.28 -27.80 -7.28
N ARG A 425 5.72 -28.40 -8.39
CA ARG A 425 6.71 -27.81 -9.29
C ARG A 425 6.20 -26.57 -10.02
N ALA A 426 4.95 -26.58 -10.47
CA ALA A 426 4.34 -25.43 -11.14
C ALA A 426 4.25 -24.22 -10.19
N TYR A 427 3.84 -24.43 -8.93
CA TYR A 427 3.80 -23.37 -7.92
C TYR A 427 5.19 -22.89 -7.51
N SER A 428 6.14 -23.80 -7.25
CA SER A 428 7.53 -23.43 -6.92
C SER A 428 8.20 -22.66 -8.07
N LYS A 429 7.89 -23.01 -9.32
CA LYS A 429 8.36 -22.32 -10.53
C LYS A 429 7.66 -20.97 -10.73
N HIS A 430 6.36 -20.86 -10.43
CA HIS A 430 5.60 -19.60 -10.49
C HIS A 430 6.10 -18.58 -9.47
N LEU A 431 6.48 -19.06 -8.28
CA LEU A 431 7.13 -18.26 -7.25
C LEU A 431 8.63 -18.06 -7.52
N ASN A 432 9.26 -18.66 -8.55
CA ASN A 432 10.70 -18.50 -8.82
C ASN A 432 11.61 -18.75 -7.58
N LEU A 433 11.18 -19.61 -6.65
CA LEU A 433 11.91 -19.97 -5.44
C LEU A 433 13.00 -21.00 -5.77
N ARG A 434 14.00 -20.61 -6.58
CA ARG A 434 15.04 -21.53 -7.06
C ARG A 434 16.11 -21.87 -6.02
N ASP A 435 16.23 -21.08 -4.95
CA ASP A 435 17.23 -21.30 -3.88
C ASP A 435 16.66 -22.03 -2.64
N ALA A 436 15.39 -22.44 -2.69
CA ALA A 436 14.79 -23.23 -1.64
C ALA A 436 15.05 -24.71 -1.88
N LYS A 437 15.78 -25.37 -0.97
CA LYS A 437 15.79 -26.84 -0.86
C LYS A 437 14.40 -27.47 -0.63
N HIS A 438 13.33 -26.66 -0.57
CA HIS A 438 11.98 -27.05 -0.20
C HIS A 438 10.97 -26.47 -1.21
N GLU A 439 10.20 -27.35 -1.86
CA GLU A 439 9.08 -27.01 -2.73
C GLU A 439 7.99 -26.27 -1.92
N VAL A 440 7.41 -25.21 -2.48
CA VAL A 440 6.50 -24.29 -1.79
C VAL A 440 5.07 -24.44 -2.30
N ILE A 441 4.11 -24.51 -1.38
CA ILE A 441 2.70 -24.79 -1.68
C ILE A 441 1.82 -23.90 -0.82
N PHE A 442 0.71 -23.47 -1.39
CA PHE A 442 -0.37 -22.85 -0.63
C PHE A 442 -1.29 -23.97 -0.12
N PRO A 443 -1.37 -24.23 1.19
CA PRO A 443 -2.23 -25.29 1.70
C PRO A 443 -3.70 -24.88 1.50
N GLY A 444 -4.56 -25.84 1.14
CA GLY A 444 -6.00 -25.61 1.11
C GLY A 444 -6.51 -25.27 2.52
N VAL A 445 -7.29 -24.20 2.65
CA VAL A 445 -7.83 -23.72 3.93
C VAL A 445 -9.35 -23.78 3.96
N CYS A 446 -9.92 -24.07 5.12
CA CYS A 446 -11.35 -23.96 5.39
C CYS A 446 -11.57 -23.11 6.66
N MET A 447 -12.48 -22.15 6.62
CA MET A 447 -12.74 -21.25 7.74
C MET A 447 -13.53 -21.94 8.87
N LYS A 448 -13.12 -21.71 10.12
CA LYS A 448 -13.83 -22.11 11.35
C LYS A 448 -14.65 -20.95 11.91
N ILE A 449 -15.47 -21.25 12.92
CA ILE A 449 -15.98 -20.22 13.84
C ILE A 449 -14.75 -19.58 14.52
N PRO A 450 -14.50 -18.28 14.35
CA PRO A 450 -13.23 -17.69 14.76
C PRO A 450 -13.03 -17.77 16.28
N GLY A 451 -11.88 -18.30 16.71
CA GLY A 451 -11.38 -18.11 18.06
C GLY A 451 -10.68 -16.77 18.23
N ARG A 452 -9.58 -16.73 18.99
CA ARG A 452 -8.85 -15.50 19.33
C ARG A 452 -7.37 -15.65 19.05
N PHE A 453 -6.71 -14.55 18.72
CA PHE A 453 -5.24 -14.50 18.64
C PHE A 453 -4.63 -14.12 19.99
N TYR A 454 -3.53 -14.78 20.33
CA TYR A 454 -2.78 -14.51 21.55
C TYR A 454 -1.32 -14.28 21.20
N TYR A 455 -0.76 -13.22 21.77
CA TYR A 455 0.63 -12.83 21.58
C TYR A 455 1.30 -12.70 22.93
N ARG A 456 2.53 -13.19 23.04
CA ARG A 456 3.37 -12.89 24.19
C ARG A 456 4.77 -12.51 23.76
N PHE A 457 5.22 -11.36 24.25
CA PHE A 457 6.59 -10.89 24.13
C PHE A 457 7.37 -11.32 25.38
N GLY A 458 8.44 -12.06 25.15
CA GLY A 458 9.35 -12.52 26.19
C GLY A 458 10.22 -11.39 26.74
N LYS A 459 11.08 -11.73 27.70
CA LYS A 459 11.99 -10.76 28.32
C LYS A 459 12.96 -10.20 27.27
N PRO A 460 13.13 -8.86 27.17
CA PRO A 460 14.10 -8.28 26.27
C PRO A 460 15.53 -8.74 26.58
N ILE A 461 16.31 -9.02 25.54
CA ILE A 461 17.70 -9.47 25.61
C ILE A 461 18.57 -8.36 25.01
N PRO A 462 19.18 -7.49 25.85
CA PRO A 462 20.06 -6.43 25.37
C PRO A 462 21.34 -7.03 24.76
N MET A 463 21.67 -6.61 23.55
CA MET A 463 22.91 -7.03 22.89
C MET A 463 24.08 -6.07 23.11
N ARG A 464 23.83 -4.94 23.76
CA ARG A 464 24.88 -3.97 24.11
C ARG A 464 25.96 -4.64 24.97
N GLY A 465 27.21 -4.55 24.52
CA GLY A 465 28.35 -5.16 25.21
C GLY A 465 28.54 -6.66 24.95
N ARG A 466 27.69 -7.30 24.13
CA ARG A 466 27.81 -8.72 23.74
C ARG A 466 28.72 -8.92 22.52
N GLN A 467 29.94 -8.38 22.59
CA GLN A 467 30.92 -8.51 21.52
C GLN A 467 31.38 -9.96 21.32
N ASP A 468 31.30 -10.77 22.37
CA ASP A 468 31.53 -12.21 22.36
C ASP A 468 30.70 -12.92 21.28
N VAL A 469 29.43 -12.53 21.11
CA VAL A 469 28.52 -13.11 20.10
C VAL A 469 28.99 -12.85 18.67
N LEU A 470 29.72 -11.76 18.42
CA LEU A 470 30.27 -11.44 17.10
C LEU A 470 31.49 -12.29 16.76
N THR A 471 32.39 -12.48 17.73
CA THR A 471 33.68 -13.13 17.52
C THR A 471 33.65 -14.63 17.75
N ASP A 472 32.83 -15.11 18.70
CA ASP A 472 32.72 -16.51 19.06
C ASP A 472 31.48 -17.18 18.47
N ARG A 473 31.73 -18.17 17.60
CA ARG A 473 30.68 -18.99 17.01
C ARG A 473 29.88 -19.76 18.06
N ARG A 474 30.50 -20.25 19.15
CA ARG A 474 29.81 -20.99 20.20
C ARG A 474 28.85 -20.08 20.96
N ALA A 475 29.30 -18.90 21.40
CA ALA A 475 28.44 -17.90 22.01
C ALA A 475 27.20 -17.56 21.14
N ALA A 476 27.40 -17.35 19.84
CA ALA A 476 26.29 -17.12 18.91
C ALA A 476 25.33 -18.31 18.81
N THR A 477 25.83 -19.54 18.73
CA THR A 477 25.00 -20.75 18.68
C THR A 477 24.21 -20.95 19.98
N VAL A 478 24.83 -20.73 21.14
CA VAL A 478 24.16 -20.84 22.45
C VAL A 478 23.04 -19.80 22.57
N LEU A 479 23.31 -18.55 22.21
CA LEU A 479 22.29 -17.49 22.27
C LEU A 479 21.14 -17.75 21.29
N TYR A 480 21.45 -18.18 20.07
CA TYR A 480 20.44 -18.56 19.09
C TYR A 480 19.53 -19.69 19.59
N ALA A 481 20.12 -20.74 20.17
CA ALA A 481 19.38 -21.86 20.74
C ALA A 481 18.52 -21.42 21.93
N HIS A 482 19.03 -20.53 22.77
CA HIS A 482 18.28 -19.94 23.88
C HIS A 482 17.06 -19.17 23.38
N ILE A 483 17.21 -18.24 22.43
CA ILE A 483 16.09 -17.47 21.84
C ILE A 483 15.07 -18.42 21.20
N LYS A 484 15.53 -19.44 20.46
CA LYS A 484 14.65 -20.46 19.87
C LYS A 484 13.87 -21.23 20.94
N SER A 485 14.48 -21.51 22.08
CA SER A 485 13.84 -22.18 23.23
C SER A 485 12.82 -21.27 23.89
N GLU A 486 13.13 -19.98 24.08
CA GLU A 486 12.19 -18.99 24.62
C GLU A 486 10.94 -18.88 23.76
N VAL A 487 11.09 -18.77 22.43
CA VAL A 487 9.94 -18.72 21.51
C VAL A 487 9.08 -19.97 21.62
N LYS A 488 9.68 -21.17 21.70
CA LYS A 488 8.92 -22.42 21.92
C LYS A 488 8.18 -22.41 23.26
N GLY A 489 8.86 -21.99 24.33
CA GLY A 489 8.26 -21.91 25.66
C GLY A 489 7.08 -20.94 25.70
N ILE A 490 7.19 -19.80 25.03
CA ILE A 490 6.11 -18.83 24.88
C ILE A 490 4.92 -19.44 24.14
N ILE A 491 5.15 -20.12 23.01
CA ILE A 491 4.09 -20.80 22.25
C ILE A 491 3.39 -21.85 23.12
N SER A 492 4.14 -22.71 23.82
CA SER A 492 3.57 -23.71 24.72
C SER A 492 2.73 -23.09 25.82
N TYR A 493 3.23 -22.03 26.46
CA TYR A 493 2.48 -21.28 27.48
C TYR A 493 1.16 -20.72 26.92
N LEU A 494 1.19 -20.11 25.72
CA LEU A 494 -0.02 -19.56 25.10
C LEU A 494 -1.04 -20.64 24.72
N LEU A 495 -0.57 -21.80 24.25
CA LEU A 495 -1.44 -22.94 23.92
C LEU A 495 -2.12 -23.54 25.15
N GLU A 496 -1.43 -23.54 26.30
CA GLU A 496 -2.02 -23.96 27.58
C GLU A 496 -3.01 -22.91 28.10
N LYS A 497 -2.57 -21.65 28.21
CA LYS A 497 -3.37 -20.58 28.81
C LYS A 497 -4.60 -20.18 28.02
N ARG A 498 -4.59 -20.32 26.69
CA ARG A 498 -5.78 -20.02 25.89
C ARG A 498 -6.96 -20.95 26.19
N GLU A 499 -6.73 -22.14 26.77
CA GLU A 499 -7.82 -23.05 27.18
C GLU A 499 -8.57 -22.51 28.41
N GLU A 500 -7.93 -21.68 29.22
CA GLU A 500 -8.52 -20.99 30.36
C GLU A 500 -9.33 -19.74 29.94
N ASP A 501 -9.21 -19.27 28.69
CA ASP A 501 -9.90 -18.05 28.23
C ASP A 501 -11.37 -18.31 27.89
N GLU A 502 -12.27 -17.90 28.79
CA GLU A 502 -13.72 -17.93 28.58
C GLU A 502 -14.16 -17.14 27.33
N TYR A 503 -13.38 -16.15 26.91
CA TYR A 503 -13.61 -15.29 25.76
C TYR A 503 -12.89 -15.80 24.50
N ARG A 504 -12.31 -17.01 24.50
CA ARG A 504 -11.74 -17.62 23.28
C ARG A 504 -12.78 -17.82 22.19
N LYS A 505 -14.03 -18.14 22.54
CA LYS A 505 -15.13 -18.31 21.58
C LYS A 505 -15.78 -16.97 21.24
N ILE A 506 -16.02 -16.71 19.95
CA ILE A 506 -16.63 -15.46 19.48
C ILE A 506 -18.01 -15.18 20.11
N SER A 507 -18.81 -16.21 20.40
CA SER A 507 -20.13 -16.04 21.01
C SER A 507 -20.06 -15.38 22.40
N ARG A 508 -19.10 -15.77 23.23
CA ARG A 508 -18.87 -15.16 24.56
C ARG A 508 -18.41 -13.72 24.45
N ARG A 509 -17.54 -13.41 23.47
CA ARG A 509 -17.10 -12.03 23.18
C ARG A 509 -18.26 -11.15 22.75
N LEU A 510 -19.13 -11.64 21.86
CA LEU A 510 -20.29 -10.89 21.40
C LEU A 510 -21.27 -10.60 22.54
N MET A 511 -21.52 -11.56 23.44
CA MET A 511 -22.35 -11.34 24.63
C MET A 511 -21.74 -10.27 25.56
N PHE A 512 -20.43 -10.32 25.78
CA PHE A 512 -19.73 -9.30 26.57
C PHE A 512 -19.83 -7.91 25.93
N MET A 513 -19.52 -7.78 24.64
CA MET A 513 -19.61 -6.51 23.91
C MET A 513 -21.05 -5.97 23.88
N ALA A 514 -22.06 -6.83 23.77
CA ALA A 514 -23.46 -6.42 23.80
C ALA A 514 -23.87 -5.86 25.17
N SER A 515 -23.26 -6.33 26.26
CA SER A 515 -23.56 -5.89 27.63
C SER A 515 -22.73 -4.69 28.09
N GLN A 516 -21.45 -4.63 27.72
CA GLN A 516 -20.50 -3.62 28.18
C GLN A 516 -20.17 -2.55 27.13
N GLY A 517 -20.70 -2.69 25.90
CA GLY A 517 -20.40 -1.83 24.75
C GLY A 517 -19.29 -2.38 23.84
N PHE A 518 -19.43 -2.13 22.53
CA PHE A 518 -18.53 -2.64 21.49
C PHE A 518 -17.11 -2.05 21.52
N ASN A 519 -16.90 -0.95 22.24
CA ASN A 519 -15.59 -0.30 22.38
C ASN A 519 -14.82 -0.77 23.62
N THR A 520 -15.42 -1.62 24.47
CA THR A 520 -14.81 -2.09 25.71
C THR A 520 -13.79 -3.20 25.41
N GLN A 521 -12.61 -3.12 26.03
CA GLN A 521 -11.59 -4.15 25.88
C GLN A 521 -12.10 -5.48 26.46
N VAL A 522 -12.23 -6.49 25.60
CA VAL A 522 -12.70 -7.81 26.03
C VAL A 522 -11.61 -8.48 26.87
N PRO A 523 -11.92 -8.95 28.09
CA PRO A 523 -10.97 -9.65 28.94
C PRO A 523 -10.41 -10.91 28.27
N SER A 524 -9.29 -11.43 28.79
CA SER A 524 -8.71 -12.74 28.43
C SER A 524 -8.25 -13.42 29.72
N PHE A 525 -7.55 -14.56 29.66
CA PHE A 525 -6.96 -15.19 30.84
C PHE A 525 -5.97 -14.24 31.55
N ASP A 526 -5.81 -14.40 32.87
CA ASP A 526 -4.80 -13.67 33.64
C ASP A 526 -3.43 -14.37 33.52
N PRO A 527 -2.35 -13.60 33.27
CA PRO A 527 -1.04 -14.14 32.93
C PRO A 527 -0.29 -14.80 34.09
#